data_AF-A0AAN5BRN2-F1
#
_entry.id   AF-A0AAN5BRN2-F1
#
_cell.length_a   1.000
_cell.length_b   1.000
_cell.length_c   1.000
_cell.angle_alpha   90.00
_cell.angle_beta   90.00
_cell.angle_gamma   90.00
#
_symmetry.space_group_name_H-M   'P 1'
#
loop_
_entity.id
_entity.type
_entity.pdbx_description
1 polymer ?
#
loop_
_entity_poly.entity_id
_entity_poly.type
_entity_poly.pdbx_seq_one_letter_code
_entity_poly.pdbx_strand_id
1 'polypeptide(L)'
;MGDRWDSANLMRSTYIWLPLTIEGTTATLVLPLDGTWSAAGDGTSYEAESSDNTLSNGAKIISCSGCSGGKSVGYIGGPDDGTIVVNNVASDASTDTTIRVQYANGNNSQRYANVTVNGQSHVLAFLPSGSGNTPFTSTLHTTLEKGDTNTITFSAYEEGWGKFLSSFCTHA
;
A
#
# COMPACT_ATOMS: atom_id res chain seq x y z
N MET A 1 -16.96 -16.78 -2.84
CA MET A 1 -15.75 -16.08 -3.32
C MET A 1 -15.78 -16.11 -4.83
N GLY A 2 -15.46 -14.99 -5.48
CA GLY A 2 -15.30 -14.91 -6.93
C GLY A 2 -14.25 -13.87 -7.30
N ASP A 3 -13.96 -13.74 -8.59
CA ASP A 3 -12.92 -12.84 -9.08
C ASP A 3 -13.53 -11.70 -9.91
N ARG A 4 -13.05 -10.48 -9.69
CA ARG A 4 -13.20 -9.36 -10.63
C ARG A 4 -11.99 -9.38 -11.55
N TRP A 5 -12.14 -10.04 -12.69
CA TRP A 5 -11.10 -10.14 -13.70
C TRP A 5 -10.82 -8.81 -14.39
N ASP A 6 -9.54 -8.47 -14.50
CA ASP A 6 -9.06 -7.41 -15.40
C ASP A 6 -8.31 -8.06 -16.57
N SER A 7 -8.97 -8.13 -17.73
CA SER A 7 -8.42 -8.80 -18.91
C SER A 7 -7.21 -8.06 -19.51
N ALA A 8 -7.07 -6.76 -19.25
CA ALA A 8 -5.92 -5.99 -19.70
C ALA A 8 -4.69 -6.19 -18.79
N ASN A 9 -4.91 -6.62 -17.55
CA ASN A 9 -3.85 -6.95 -16.61
C ASN A 9 -4.34 -7.99 -15.60
N LEU A 10 -4.15 -9.28 -15.91
CA LEU A 10 -4.65 -10.37 -15.07
C LEU A 10 -4.11 -10.31 -13.63
N MET A 11 -2.91 -9.74 -13.42
CA MET A 11 -2.32 -9.56 -12.08
C MET A 11 -3.07 -8.53 -11.23
N ARG A 12 -3.87 -7.65 -11.86
CA ARG A 12 -4.73 -6.65 -11.20
C ARG A 12 -6.11 -7.20 -10.84
N SER A 13 -6.41 -8.45 -11.20
CA SER A 13 -7.68 -9.06 -10.82
C SER A 13 -7.82 -9.09 -9.31
N THR A 14 -8.98 -8.68 -8.82
CA THR A 14 -9.26 -8.56 -7.37
C THR A 14 -10.30 -9.58 -6.97
N TYR A 15 -10.30 -9.96 -5.70
CA TYR A 15 -11.30 -10.87 -5.19
C TYR A 15 -12.58 -10.12 -4.81
N ILE A 16 -13.72 -10.70 -5.17
CA ILE A 16 -15.03 -10.33 -4.68
C ILE A 16 -15.43 -11.33 -3.59
N TRP A 17 -15.48 -10.84 -2.36
CA TRP A 17 -15.96 -11.56 -1.19
C TRP A 17 -17.32 -10.98 -0.84
N LEU A 18 -18.38 -11.78 -0.95
CA LEU A 18 -19.74 -11.40 -0.59
C LEU A 18 -20.30 -12.42 0.39
N PRO A 19 -21.12 -12.00 1.38
CA PRO A 19 -21.90 -12.92 2.18
C PRO A 19 -22.75 -13.81 1.29
N LEU A 20 -22.76 -15.11 1.60
CA LEU A 20 -23.63 -16.10 0.97
C LEU A 20 -24.68 -16.53 1.98
N THR A 21 -25.94 -16.20 1.68
CA THR A 21 -27.09 -16.71 2.44
C THR A 21 -27.67 -17.93 1.73
N ILE A 22 -27.95 -18.98 2.50
CA ILE A 22 -28.56 -20.23 1.99
C ILE A 22 -29.88 -20.44 2.72
N GLU A 23 -30.99 -20.46 1.98
CA GLU A 23 -32.33 -20.76 2.50
C GLU A 23 -32.97 -21.87 1.66
N GLY A 24 -33.10 -23.06 2.25
CA GLY A 24 -33.56 -24.25 1.52
C GLY A 24 -32.62 -24.59 0.37
N THR A 25 -33.13 -24.52 -0.87
CA THR A 25 -32.36 -24.76 -2.11
C THR A 25 -31.90 -23.47 -2.78
N THR A 26 -32.12 -22.31 -2.16
CA THR A 26 -31.79 -21.00 -2.73
C THR A 26 -30.50 -20.48 -2.12
N ALA A 27 -29.56 -20.11 -2.97
CA ALA A 27 -28.31 -19.44 -2.61
C ALA A 27 -28.38 -17.98 -3.10
N THR A 28 -28.15 -17.02 -2.21
CA THR A 28 -28.19 -15.59 -2.54
C THR A 28 -26.89 -14.91 -2.14
N LEU A 29 -26.27 -14.23 -3.10
CA LEU A 29 -25.17 -13.29 -2.86
C LEU A 29 -25.77 -11.88 -2.83
N VAL A 30 -25.67 -11.20 -1.70
CA VAL A 30 -26.12 -9.81 -1.57
C VAL A 30 -24.93 -8.91 -1.87
N LEU A 31 -25.05 -8.04 -2.87
CA LEU A 31 -24.17 -6.88 -3.01
C LEU A 31 -24.54 -5.91 -1.89
N PRO A 32 -23.69 -5.70 -0.88
CA PRO A 32 -23.97 -4.70 0.13
C PRO A 32 -23.70 -3.35 -0.52
N LEU A 33 -24.73 -2.79 -1.15
CA LEU A 33 -24.73 -1.39 -1.53
C LEU A 33 -24.87 -0.51 -0.27
N ASP A 34 -25.49 -1.04 0.80
CA ASP A 34 -25.78 -0.33 2.07
C ASP A 34 -25.67 -1.20 3.36
N GLY A 35 -24.79 -2.22 3.46
CA GLY A 35 -24.81 -3.13 4.63
C GLY A 35 -23.49 -3.79 5.10
N THR A 36 -23.27 -3.74 6.42
CA THR A 36 -22.45 -4.59 7.33
C THR A 36 -21.12 -5.16 6.82
N TRP A 37 -20.37 -4.41 6.01
CA TRP A 37 -18.94 -4.36 6.30
C TRP A 37 -18.82 -3.47 7.53
N SER A 38 -17.98 -3.83 8.51
CA SER A 38 -17.46 -2.77 9.36
C SER A 38 -16.88 -1.74 8.39
N ALA A 39 -17.36 -0.49 8.43
CA ALA A 39 -16.68 0.58 7.72
C ALA A 39 -15.20 0.41 8.02
N ALA A 40 -14.34 0.50 6.99
CA ALA A 40 -12.91 0.62 7.27
C ALA A 40 -12.81 1.72 8.34
N GLY A 41 -12.27 1.38 9.50
CA GLY A 41 -12.20 2.33 10.61
C GLY A 41 -11.57 3.63 10.13
N ASP A 42 -11.87 4.74 10.81
CA ASP A 42 -11.21 6.01 10.52
C ASP A 42 -9.70 5.79 10.61
N GLY A 43 -9.08 5.65 9.43
CA GLY A 43 -7.68 5.30 9.33
C GLY A 43 -6.84 6.57 9.42
N THR A 44 -5.75 6.53 10.15
CA THR A 44 -4.78 7.62 10.24
C THR A 44 -3.95 7.65 8.97
N SER A 45 -3.93 8.79 8.26
CA SER A 45 -3.17 8.99 7.03
C SER A 45 -1.78 9.55 7.29
N TYR A 46 -0.73 8.94 6.71
CA TYR A 46 0.64 9.47 6.73
C TYR A 46 1.16 9.67 5.32
N GLU A 47 1.55 10.91 4.99
CA GLU A 47 2.11 11.26 3.68
C GLU A 47 3.59 10.91 3.61
N ALA A 48 4.01 10.29 2.51
CA ALA A 48 5.42 9.95 2.27
C ALA A 48 6.34 11.17 2.34
N GLU A 49 5.90 12.27 1.71
CA GLU A 49 6.65 13.51 1.60
C GLU A 49 6.63 14.38 2.86
N SER A 50 6.01 13.90 3.95
CA SER A 50 6.03 14.62 5.23
C SER A 50 7.47 14.89 5.68
N SER A 51 7.69 16.08 6.25
CA SER A 51 8.97 16.45 6.86
C SER A 51 9.31 15.61 8.10
N ASP A 52 8.33 14.91 8.66
CA ASP A 52 8.52 14.01 9.82
C ASP A 52 9.16 12.68 9.40
N ASN A 53 9.14 12.36 8.10
CA ASN A 53 9.75 11.15 7.56
C ASN A 53 11.22 11.37 7.25
N THR A 54 11.98 10.26 7.19
CA THR A 54 13.40 10.29 6.86
C THR A 54 13.63 9.68 5.49
N LEU A 55 14.10 10.51 4.55
CA LEU A 55 14.55 10.07 3.23
C LEU A 55 16.07 9.97 3.25
N SER A 56 16.63 8.92 2.65
CA SER A 56 18.08 8.71 2.60
C SER A 56 18.50 8.10 1.28
N ASN A 57 19.81 8.09 1.03
CA ASN A 57 20.40 7.30 -0.04
C ASN A 57 19.83 7.62 -1.44
N GLY A 58 19.54 8.90 -1.70
CA GLY A 58 19.03 9.36 -3.00
C GLY A 58 17.51 9.34 -3.16
N ALA A 59 16.76 8.77 -2.19
CA ALA A 59 15.32 8.93 -2.14
C ALA A 59 14.95 10.41 -2.03
N LYS A 60 13.95 10.86 -2.80
CA LYS A 60 13.57 12.28 -2.85
C LYS A 60 12.11 12.49 -3.20
N ILE A 61 11.62 13.66 -2.80
CA ILE A 61 10.28 14.12 -3.14
C ILE A 61 10.22 14.47 -4.64
N ILE A 62 9.18 13.99 -5.32
CA ILE A 62 8.88 14.26 -6.73
C ILE A 62 7.41 14.71 -6.86
N SER A 63 7.06 15.30 -8.01
CA SER A 63 5.68 15.67 -8.31
C SER A 63 4.86 14.45 -8.73
N CYS A 64 3.63 14.35 -8.22
CA CYS A 64 2.62 13.40 -8.68
C CYS A 64 1.24 14.06 -8.66
N SER A 65 0.74 14.47 -9.82
CA SER A 65 -0.47 15.30 -9.88
C SER A 65 -1.74 14.59 -9.41
N GLY A 66 -1.81 13.26 -9.53
CA GLY A 66 -2.93 12.47 -9.03
C GLY A 66 -2.74 11.94 -7.61
N CYS A 67 -1.58 12.15 -6.98
CA CYS A 67 -1.34 11.72 -5.61
C CYS A 67 -1.90 12.73 -4.60
N SER A 68 -2.13 12.26 -3.37
CA SER A 68 -2.39 13.17 -2.25
C SER A 68 -1.27 14.20 -2.14
N GLY A 69 -1.60 15.44 -1.77
CA GLY A 69 -0.62 16.54 -1.70
C GLY A 69 0.03 16.95 -3.03
N GLY A 70 -0.31 16.32 -4.16
CA GLY A 70 0.31 16.55 -5.47
C GLY A 70 1.76 16.07 -5.56
N LYS A 71 2.21 15.28 -4.57
CA LYS A 71 3.61 14.90 -4.38
C LYS A 71 3.74 13.44 -4.02
N SER A 72 4.99 13.01 -4.01
CA SER A 72 5.36 11.67 -3.64
C SER A 72 6.84 11.53 -3.34
N VAL A 73 7.24 10.39 -2.79
CA VAL A 73 8.66 10.01 -2.68
C VAL A 73 8.99 8.99 -3.76
N GLY A 74 10.05 9.26 -4.51
CA GLY A 74 10.61 8.36 -5.51
C GLY A 74 12.08 8.09 -5.25
N TYR A 75 12.73 7.38 -6.18
CA TYR A 75 14.13 6.95 -6.07
C TYR A 75 14.37 6.05 -4.85
N ILE A 76 13.37 5.24 -4.49
CA ILE A 76 13.52 4.20 -3.47
C ILE A 76 14.17 2.98 -4.15
N GLY A 77 15.16 2.38 -3.50
CA GLY A 77 16.07 1.38 -4.05
C GLY A 77 17.04 1.95 -5.09
N GLY A 78 17.38 1.17 -6.11
CA GLY A 78 18.40 1.54 -7.11
C GLY A 78 19.84 1.36 -6.58
N PRO A 79 20.88 1.88 -7.26
CA PRO A 79 22.29 1.69 -6.84
C PRO A 79 22.60 2.39 -5.55
N ASP A 80 21.98 3.55 -5.37
CA ASP A 80 22.21 4.36 -4.19
C ASP A 80 21.49 3.72 -2.99
N ASP A 81 20.60 2.74 -3.22
CA ASP A 81 19.73 2.09 -2.26
C ASP A 81 18.87 3.09 -1.47
N GLY A 82 18.11 3.90 -2.21
CA GLY A 82 17.27 4.93 -1.62
C GLY A 82 16.23 4.37 -0.67
N THR A 83 16.06 5.00 0.48
CA THR A 83 15.14 4.52 1.52
C THR A 83 14.24 5.64 2.03
N ILE A 84 13.04 5.24 2.46
CA ILE A 84 12.16 6.09 3.27
C ILE A 84 11.83 5.35 4.57
N VAL A 85 11.94 6.06 5.68
CA VAL A 85 11.40 5.66 6.98
C VAL A 85 10.20 6.55 7.28
N VAL A 86 9.03 5.93 7.37
CA VAL A 86 7.82 6.57 7.89
C VAL A 86 7.88 6.46 9.40
N ASN A 87 8.00 7.62 10.06
CA ASN A 87 8.18 7.71 11.49
C ASN A 87 6.83 7.92 12.19
N ASN A 88 6.85 7.61 13.49
CA ASN A 88 5.77 7.91 14.42
C ASN A 88 4.39 7.37 13.99
N VAL A 89 4.37 6.15 13.45
CA VAL A 89 3.12 5.50 13.06
C VAL A 89 2.39 5.06 14.34
N ALA A 90 1.23 5.66 14.56
CA ALA A 90 0.38 5.41 15.71
C ALA A 90 -0.53 4.19 15.55
N SER A 91 -0.71 3.48 16.65
CA SER A 91 -1.72 2.44 16.83
C SER A 91 -2.28 2.48 18.26
N ASP A 92 -3.59 2.35 18.39
CA ASP A 92 -4.26 2.34 19.70
C ASP A 92 -4.07 1.03 20.48
N ALA A 93 -3.63 -0.02 19.79
CA ALA A 93 -3.41 -1.35 20.34
C ALA A 93 -2.26 -2.07 19.65
N SER A 94 -1.62 -3.01 20.36
CA SER A 94 -0.72 -3.99 19.73
C SER A 94 -1.59 -5.01 19.00
N THR A 95 -1.71 -4.90 17.69
CA THR A 95 -2.64 -5.69 16.88
C THR A 95 -2.17 -5.84 15.43
N ASP A 96 -2.61 -6.94 14.82
CA ASP A 96 -2.53 -7.09 13.37
C ASP A 96 -3.34 -5.99 12.69
N THR A 97 -2.66 -5.28 11.81
CA THR A 97 -3.13 -4.07 11.15
C THR A 97 -2.99 -4.24 9.65
N THR A 98 -3.99 -3.73 8.93
CA THR A 98 -3.98 -3.68 7.47
C THR A 98 -3.49 -2.32 7.03
N ILE A 99 -2.26 -2.26 6.53
CA ILE A 99 -1.65 -1.04 6.04
C ILE A 99 -1.91 -0.92 4.54
N ARG A 100 -2.64 0.12 4.14
CA ARG A 100 -2.85 0.46 2.74
C ARG A 100 -1.75 1.38 2.26
N VAL A 101 -0.93 0.89 1.35
CA VAL A 101 0.14 1.64 0.70
C VAL A 101 -0.38 2.17 -0.63
N GLN A 102 -0.73 3.46 -0.68
CA GLN A 102 -0.92 4.13 -1.96
C GLN A 102 0.41 4.26 -2.68
N TYR A 103 0.44 4.17 -4.01
CA TYR A 103 1.65 4.26 -4.82
C TYR A 103 1.31 4.66 -6.26
N ALA A 104 2.29 5.12 -7.04
CA ALA A 104 2.19 5.11 -8.50
C ALA A 104 3.35 4.32 -9.14
N ASN A 105 3.04 3.58 -10.20
CA ASN A 105 3.96 2.79 -11.00
C ASN A 105 3.64 3.01 -12.48
N GLY A 106 4.33 3.97 -13.08
CA GLY A 106 4.21 4.25 -14.51
C GLY A 106 4.87 3.23 -15.44
N ASN A 107 5.47 2.17 -14.91
CA ASN A 107 6.08 1.14 -15.74
C ASN A 107 5.10 0.04 -16.11
N ASN A 108 5.38 -0.62 -17.24
CA ASN A 108 4.59 -1.76 -17.74
C ASN A 108 4.88 -3.09 -17.03
N SER A 109 5.60 -3.10 -15.91
CA SER A 109 5.82 -4.33 -15.12
C SER A 109 5.76 -4.00 -13.65
N GLN A 110 5.44 -5.01 -12.85
CA GLN A 110 5.39 -4.88 -11.40
C GLN A 110 6.76 -4.53 -10.79
N ARG A 111 6.64 -3.90 -9.64
CA ARG A 111 7.66 -3.30 -8.76
C ARG A 111 7.63 -4.06 -7.42
N TYR A 112 8.70 -4.10 -6.62
CA TYR A 112 8.74 -4.82 -5.32
C TYR A 112 9.58 -4.13 -4.23
N ALA A 113 9.05 -3.76 -3.08
CA ALA A 113 9.89 -3.19 -2.01
C ALA A 113 10.01 -4.17 -0.84
N ASN A 114 11.17 -4.16 -0.20
CA ASN A 114 11.27 -4.64 1.17
C ASN A 114 10.60 -3.60 2.07
N VAL A 115 9.59 -4.04 2.83
CA VAL A 115 8.86 -3.24 3.81
C VAL A 115 9.15 -3.80 5.19
N THR A 116 9.85 -3.03 6.01
CA THR A 116 10.22 -3.44 7.37
C THR A 116 9.42 -2.65 8.39
N VAL A 117 8.61 -3.34 9.19
CA VAL A 117 7.74 -2.76 10.21
C VAL A 117 8.28 -3.18 11.57
N ASN A 118 8.79 -2.25 12.36
CA ASN A 118 9.42 -2.54 13.66
C ASN A 118 10.45 -3.70 13.64
N GLY A 119 11.20 -3.82 12.54
CA GLY A 119 12.19 -4.88 12.34
C GLY A 119 11.66 -6.18 11.71
N GLN A 120 10.35 -6.31 11.48
CA GLN A 120 9.76 -7.43 10.71
C GLN A 120 9.73 -7.09 9.22
N SER A 121 10.39 -7.89 8.39
CA SER A 121 10.49 -7.64 6.95
C SER A 121 9.41 -8.37 6.15
N HIS A 122 8.85 -7.68 5.19
CA HIS A 122 7.87 -8.15 4.23
C HIS A 122 8.29 -7.75 2.82
N VAL A 123 7.78 -8.46 1.81
CA VAL A 123 7.92 -8.06 0.40
C VAL A 123 6.56 -7.58 -0.08
N LEU A 124 6.50 -6.34 -0.58
CA LEU A 124 5.28 -5.76 -1.11
C LEU A 124 5.41 -5.48 -2.60
N ALA A 125 4.43 -5.95 -3.38
CA ALA A 125 4.38 -5.74 -4.82
C ALA A 125 3.64 -4.43 -5.16
N PHE A 126 4.06 -3.75 -6.22
CA PHE A 126 3.38 -2.59 -6.80
C PHE A 126 3.14 -2.80 -8.29
N LEU A 127 1.91 -3.19 -8.63
CA LEU A 127 1.50 -3.46 -10.00
C LEU A 127 1.51 -2.19 -10.86
N PRO A 128 1.62 -2.28 -12.19
CA PRO A 128 1.46 -1.12 -13.08
C PRO A 128 0.18 -0.34 -12.76
N SER A 129 0.30 0.97 -12.53
CA SER A 129 -0.83 1.86 -12.27
C SER A 129 -1.25 2.67 -13.50
N GLY A 130 -0.64 2.39 -14.66
CA GLY A 130 -0.92 3.06 -15.94
C GLY A 130 -0.09 4.32 -16.18
N SER A 131 0.24 5.08 -15.12
CA SER A 131 1.18 6.22 -15.22
C SER A 131 1.84 6.53 -13.87
N GLY A 132 2.94 7.30 -13.90
CA GLY A 132 3.59 7.82 -12.69
C GLY A 132 2.78 8.87 -11.92
N ASN A 133 1.62 9.30 -12.46
CA ASN A 133 0.70 10.25 -11.82
C ASN A 133 -0.63 9.59 -11.41
N THR A 134 -0.81 8.29 -11.64
CA THR A 134 -2.05 7.58 -11.35
C THR A 134 -1.84 6.73 -10.10
N PRO A 135 -2.34 7.15 -8.92
CA PRO A 135 -2.18 6.37 -7.71
C PRO A 135 -2.99 5.07 -7.79
N PHE A 136 -2.45 4.04 -7.17
CA PHE A 136 -3.11 2.77 -6.90
C PHE A 136 -2.74 2.29 -5.50
N THR A 137 -3.26 1.14 -5.05
CA THR A 137 -3.08 0.69 -3.67
C THR A 137 -2.59 -0.75 -3.60
N SER A 138 -1.55 -0.96 -2.79
CA SER A 138 -1.12 -2.27 -2.32
C SER A 138 -1.45 -2.39 -0.84
N THR A 139 -1.70 -3.62 -0.38
CA THR A 139 -2.07 -3.88 1.02
C THR A 139 -1.02 -4.75 1.68
N LEU A 140 -0.59 -4.35 2.87
CA LEU A 140 0.31 -5.09 3.74
C LEU A 140 -0.45 -5.46 5.03
N HIS A 141 -0.31 -6.70 5.48
CA HIS A 141 -0.77 -7.14 6.79
C HIS A 141 0.45 -7.38 7.68
N THR A 142 0.49 -6.70 8.81
CA THR A 142 1.61 -6.72 9.75
C THR A 142 1.12 -6.33 11.14
N THR A 143 1.93 -6.53 12.17
CA THR A 143 1.58 -6.14 13.54
C THR A 143 2.12 -4.74 13.82
N LEU A 144 1.25 -3.84 14.28
CA LEU A 144 1.68 -2.59 14.91
C LEU A 144 1.64 -2.76 16.42
N GLU A 145 2.55 -2.11 17.11
CA GLU A 145 2.56 -2.01 18.57
C GLU A 145 1.75 -0.80 19.04
N LYS A 146 1.12 -0.91 20.21
CA LYS A 146 0.41 0.22 20.81
C LYS A 146 1.37 1.41 21.05
N GLY A 147 0.91 2.60 20.70
CA GLY A 147 1.65 3.85 20.85
C GLY A 147 1.92 4.49 19.50
N ASP A 148 2.82 5.47 19.47
CA ASP A 148 3.12 6.34 18.32
C ASP A 148 4.58 6.22 17.88
N THR A 149 5.23 5.10 18.17
CA THR A 149 6.67 4.89 17.88
C THR A 149 6.91 3.83 16.82
N ASN A 150 5.87 3.31 16.17
CA ASN A 150 6.07 2.33 15.10
C ASN A 150 6.78 3.00 13.93
N THR A 151 7.65 2.22 13.28
CA THR A 151 8.39 2.67 12.10
C THR A 151 8.15 1.72 10.95
N ILE A 152 8.00 2.28 9.75
CA ILE A 152 7.84 1.52 8.51
C ILE A 152 8.91 1.98 7.53
N THR A 153 9.82 1.09 7.20
CA THR A 153 10.92 1.37 6.28
C THR A 153 10.69 0.70 4.93
N PHE A 154 10.83 1.46 3.84
CA PHE A 154 10.80 0.95 2.48
C PHE A 154 12.21 1.03 1.87
N SER A 155 12.68 -0.08 1.31
CA SER A 155 14.04 -0.25 0.77
C SER A 155 14.07 -1.15 -0.47
N ALA A 156 15.24 -1.27 -1.11
CA ALA A 156 15.40 -2.12 -2.28
C ALA A 156 15.04 -3.58 -2.00
N TYR A 157 14.48 -4.23 -3.01
CA TYR A 157 14.34 -5.68 -3.09
C TYR A 157 15.35 -6.22 -4.12
N GLU A 158 16.22 -7.15 -3.69
CA GLU A 158 17.17 -7.91 -4.54
C GLU A 158 18.09 -7.08 -5.46
N GLU A 159 18.63 -5.93 -5.01
CA GLU A 159 19.65 -5.10 -5.71
C GLU A 159 19.30 -4.66 -7.15
N GLY A 160 18.09 -4.93 -7.63
CA GLY A 160 17.68 -4.71 -9.01
C GLY A 160 17.23 -3.27 -9.27
N TRP A 161 17.76 -2.66 -10.34
CA TRP A 161 17.21 -1.43 -10.89
C TRP A 161 15.87 -1.67 -11.54
N GLY A 162 14.89 -0.85 -11.19
CA GLY A 162 13.55 -0.99 -11.73
C GLY A 162 12.84 -2.02 -10.87
N LYS A 163 12.08 -1.58 -9.89
CA LYS A 163 10.94 -0.75 -10.20
C LYS A 163 10.37 -0.45 -8.81
N PHE A 164 10.50 0.73 -8.17
CA PHE A 164 9.89 0.99 -6.83
C PHE A 164 9.17 2.36 -6.70
N LEU A 165 8.37 2.54 -5.64
CA LEU A 165 7.25 3.47 -5.44
C LEU A 165 7.39 4.92 -5.91
N SER A 166 6.25 5.54 -6.23
CA SER A 166 6.13 6.97 -6.49
C SER A 166 5.00 7.69 -5.72
N SER A 167 4.68 7.28 -4.49
CA SER A 167 3.92 8.01 -3.43
C SER A 167 3.61 7.05 -2.28
N PHE A 168 3.45 7.52 -1.03
CA PHE A 168 2.79 6.75 0.03
C PHE A 168 1.78 7.64 0.72
N CYS A 169 0.63 7.05 1.03
CA CYS A 169 -0.37 7.63 1.91
C CYS A 169 -0.90 6.45 2.74
N THR A 170 -0.31 6.19 3.91
CA THR A 170 -0.72 5.04 4.73
C THR A 170 -1.98 5.39 5.46
N HIS A 171 -3.11 4.71 5.20
CA HIS A 171 -4.27 4.75 6.09
C HIS A 171 -4.14 3.56 7.05
N ALA A 172 -3.88 3.82 8.33
CA ALA A 172 -3.94 2.83 9.42
C ALA A 172 -5.28 2.96 10.13
#